data_AF-K9Z9A8-F1
#
_entry.id   AF-K9Z9A8-F1
#
_cell.length_a   1.000
_cell.length_b   1.000
_cell.length_c   1.000
_cell.angle_alpha   90.00
_cell.angle_beta   90.00
_cell.angle_gamma   90.00
#
_symmetry.space_group_name_H-M   'P 1'
#
loop_
_entity.id
_entity.type
_entity.pdbx_description
1 polymer ?
#
loop_
_entity_poly.entity_id
_entity_poly.type
_entity_poly.pdbx_seq_one_letter_code
_entity_poly.pdbx_strand_id
1 'polypeptide(L)'
;MRKYIQIVLWLGIASIFLSCNTRTVHEPPPSVELLATDANFSIGRRIVRIPLVAIASINFPRSKAAVLCENKSDEFCNLSLDEIREKQPIPISVKALDISVNDYSYLQDAQTDTYISMPELCPMLSQQWAKEICLNRGSPVFGEYLRSFTLMNSDYLKYADISWIGNTKKSAGELVRELELEIGQPQRVCPNEENGQPSSLCVATLKLDNDLLAVWIVTRSQGLRGLTKDSEAIQTLVELWTDDATDGNEVS
;
A
#
# COMPACT_ATOMS: atom_id res chain seq x y z
N MET A 1 67.56 -47.80 -6.51
CA MET A 1 66.46 -48.49 -5.80
C MET A 1 65.15 -47.81 -6.16
N ARG A 2 64.17 -48.64 -6.57
CA ARG A 2 62.72 -48.43 -6.82
C ARG A 2 62.14 -47.05 -6.45
N LYS A 3 61.71 -46.21 -7.41
CA LYS A 3 60.36 -46.14 -8.05
C LYS A 3 59.20 -46.45 -7.09
N TYR A 4 58.38 -45.44 -6.75
CA TYR A 4 56.92 -45.54 -6.74
C TYR A 4 56.29 -44.16 -7.02
N ILE A 5 55.62 -44.10 -8.16
CA ILE A 5 54.74 -43.03 -8.64
C ILE A 5 53.38 -43.29 -7.99
N GLN A 6 52.88 -42.37 -7.17
CA GLN A 6 51.48 -42.37 -6.74
C GLN A 6 50.70 -41.39 -7.62
N ILE A 7 50.06 -41.96 -8.64
CA ILE A 7 48.98 -41.32 -9.39
C ILE A 7 47.76 -41.34 -8.47
N VAL A 8 47.46 -40.20 -7.85
CA VAL A 8 46.19 -39.99 -7.15
C VAL A 8 45.18 -39.51 -8.19
N LEU A 9 44.34 -40.46 -8.59
CA LEU A 9 43.21 -40.29 -9.49
C LEU A 9 42.15 -39.41 -8.81
N TRP A 10 42.15 -38.11 -9.09
CA TRP A 10 41.05 -37.22 -8.68
C TRP A 10 39.86 -37.46 -9.62
N LEU A 11 38.91 -38.27 -9.15
CA LEU A 11 37.60 -38.45 -9.74
C LEU A 11 36.85 -37.11 -9.71
N GLY A 12 36.62 -36.56 -10.90
CA GLY A 12 35.81 -35.38 -11.11
C GLY A 12 34.38 -35.61 -10.67
N ILE A 13 33.97 -34.91 -9.61
CA ILE A 13 32.56 -34.70 -9.31
C ILE A 13 32.11 -33.55 -10.20
N ALA A 14 31.59 -33.90 -11.38
CA ALA A 14 30.84 -32.98 -12.22
C ALA A 14 29.50 -32.71 -11.51
N SER A 15 29.50 -31.71 -10.62
CA SER A 15 28.27 -31.13 -10.09
C SER A 15 27.53 -30.48 -11.24
N ILE A 16 26.55 -31.20 -11.78
CA ILE A 16 25.54 -30.64 -12.67
C ILE A 16 24.74 -29.66 -11.81
N PHE A 17 25.15 -28.39 -11.83
CA PHE A 17 24.29 -27.30 -11.42
C PHE A 17 23.12 -27.28 -12.41
N LEU A 18 22.10 -28.08 -12.15
CA LEU A 18 20.74 -27.81 -12.59
C LEU A 18 20.34 -26.49 -11.92
N SER A 19 20.76 -25.38 -12.52
CA SER A 19 20.12 -24.11 -12.30
C SER A 19 18.68 -24.29 -12.73
N CYS A 20 17.79 -24.51 -11.77
CA CYS A 20 16.36 -24.27 -11.92
C CYS A 20 16.22 -22.81 -12.33
N ASN A 21 16.28 -22.54 -13.63
CA ASN A 21 15.83 -21.30 -14.20
C ASN A 21 14.31 -21.34 -14.09
N THR A 22 13.78 -21.02 -12.91
CA THR A 22 12.36 -20.73 -12.74
C THR A 22 12.10 -19.54 -13.63
N ARG A 23 11.66 -19.83 -14.86
CA ARG A 23 11.12 -18.86 -15.79
C ARG A 23 10.03 -18.14 -15.02
N THR A 24 10.30 -16.94 -14.57
CA THR A 24 9.30 -16.05 -13.97
C THR A 24 8.24 -15.88 -15.03
N VAL A 25 7.10 -16.54 -14.83
CA VAL A 25 5.97 -16.40 -15.74
C VAL A 25 5.50 -14.97 -15.56
N HIS A 26 5.74 -14.13 -16.55
CA HIS A 26 5.21 -12.78 -16.58
C HIS A 26 3.69 -12.88 -16.67
N GLU A 27 3.01 -12.50 -15.59
CA GLU A 27 1.58 -12.27 -15.63
C GLU A 27 1.32 -10.98 -16.44
N PRO A 28 0.31 -10.98 -17.31
CA PRO A 28 -0.04 -9.78 -18.06
C PRO A 28 -0.53 -8.68 -17.12
N PRO A 29 -0.38 -7.40 -17.48
CA PRO A 29 -0.97 -6.31 -16.72
C PRO A 29 -2.49 -6.46 -16.66
N PRO A 30 -3.15 -6.03 -15.57
CA PRO A 30 -4.59 -6.03 -15.46
C PRO A 30 -5.20 -5.12 -16.52
N SER A 31 -6.43 -5.45 -16.92
CA SER A 31 -7.11 -4.67 -17.95
C SER A 31 -7.49 -3.28 -17.43
N VAL A 32 -7.58 -2.30 -18.34
CA VAL A 32 -8.02 -0.93 -18.02
C VAL A 32 -9.41 -0.96 -17.38
N GLU A 33 -10.29 -1.81 -17.89
CA GLU A 33 -11.66 -1.97 -17.39
C GLU A 33 -11.67 -2.39 -15.93
N LEU A 34 -10.82 -3.33 -15.54
CA LEU A 34 -10.72 -3.77 -14.15
C LEU A 34 -10.26 -2.62 -13.24
N LEU A 35 -9.18 -1.94 -13.62
CA LEU A 35 -8.61 -0.85 -12.82
C LEU A 35 -9.55 0.36 -12.69
N ALA A 36 -10.43 0.55 -13.66
CA ALA A 36 -11.42 1.62 -13.66
C ALA A 36 -12.61 1.35 -12.70
N THR A 37 -12.75 0.12 -12.20
CA THR A 37 -13.86 -0.23 -11.29
C THR A 37 -13.61 0.26 -9.87
N ASP A 38 -14.69 0.55 -9.16
CA ASP A 38 -14.67 0.74 -7.71
C ASP A 38 -14.80 -0.61 -6.98
N ALA A 39 -14.21 -0.69 -5.81
CA ALA A 39 -14.39 -1.77 -4.86
C ALA A 39 -14.79 -1.25 -3.48
N ASN A 40 -15.62 -2.03 -2.81
CA ASN A 40 -16.09 -1.75 -1.46
C ASN A 40 -15.27 -2.52 -0.44
N PHE A 41 -14.78 -1.81 0.58
CA PHE A 41 -14.01 -2.38 1.69
C PHE A 41 -14.63 -1.96 3.01
N SER A 42 -14.62 -2.85 4.01
CA SER A 42 -14.95 -2.48 5.38
C SER A 42 -13.69 -2.46 6.24
N ILE A 43 -13.40 -1.33 6.90
CA ILE A 43 -12.29 -1.14 7.82
C ILE A 43 -12.87 -0.72 9.18
N GLY A 44 -12.81 -1.63 10.16
CA GLY A 44 -13.56 -1.43 11.40
C GLY A 44 -15.06 -1.32 11.12
N ARG A 45 -15.67 -0.19 11.49
CA ARG A 45 -17.10 0.09 11.26
C ARG A 45 -17.39 0.90 10.00
N ARG A 46 -16.36 1.34 9.27
CA ARG A 46 -16.50 2.15 8.06
C ARG A 46 -16.53 1.27 6.83
N ILE A 47 -17.40 1.62 5.88
CA ILE A 47 -17.36 1.09 4.52
C ILE A 47 -16.79 2.20 3.65
N VAL A 48 -15.76 1.90 2.88
CA VAL A 48 -15.14 2.83 1.94
C VAL A 48 -15.26 2.26 0.53
N ARG A 49 -15.63 3.12 -0.42
CA ARG A 49 -15.68 2.80 -1.85
C ARG A 49 -14.53 3.52 -2.55
N ILE A 50 -13.62 2.75 -3.14
CA ILE A 50 -12.41 3.28 -3.76
C ILE A 50 -12.14 2.63 -5.12
N PRO A 51 -11.53 3.36 -6.08
CA PRO A 51 -11.17 2.80 -7.37
C PRO A 51 -10.03 1.80 -7.21
N LEU A 52 -10.09 0.67 -7.92
CA LEU A 52 -9.08 -0.39 -7.82
C LEU A 52 -7.69 0.09 -8.19
N VAL A 53 -7.55 1.03 -9.13
CA VAL A 53 -6.24 1.61 -9.46
C VAL A 53 -5.55 2.25 -8.24
N ALA A 54 -6.30 2.82 -7.29
CA ALA A 54 -5.72 3.48 -6.13
C ALA A 54 -5.05 2.49 -5.15
N ILE A 55 -5.44 1.22 -5.20
CA ILE A 55 -4.92 0.16 -4.31
C ILE A 55 -4.24 -0.97 -5.07
N ALA A 56 -4.10 -0.85 -6.39
CA ALA A 56 -3.34 -1.80 -7.17
C ALA A 56 -1.88 -1.75 -6.70
N SER A 57 -1.30 -2.91 -6.40
CA SER A 57 0.14 -3.01 -6.20
C SER A 57 0.79 -3.53 -7.47
N ILE A 58 2.00 -3.05 -7.66
CA ILE A 58 2.85 -3.29 -8.82
C ILE A 58 3.58 -4.65 -8.68
N ASN A 59 3.49 -5.30 -7.51
CA ASN A 59 3.90 -6.69 -7.29
C ASN A 59 2.75 -7.63 -7.66
N PHE A 60 2.39 -7.64 -8.95
CA PHE A 60 1.36 -8.48 -9.54
C PHE A 60 1.42 -9.93 -9.05
N PRO A 61 0.29 -10.55 -8.63
CA PRO A 61 -1.10 -10.09 -8.75
C PRO A 61 -1.73 -9.48 -7.46
N ARG A 62 -0.96 -8.92 -6.52
CA ARG A 62 -1.51 -8.49 -5.22
C ARG A 62 -1.95 -7.02 -5.22
N SER A 63 -3.08 -6.72 -4.60
CA SER A 63 -3.47 -5.36 -4.19
C SER A 63 -2.70 -4.94 -2.94
N LYS A 64 -2.89 -3.69 -2.52
CA LYS A 64 -2.45 -3.19 -1.21
C LYS A 64 -3.57 -3.22 -0.16
N ALA A 65 -4.58 -4.07 -0.37
CA ALA A 65 -5.62 -4.38 0.60
C ALA A 65 -5.19 -5.58 1.45
N ALA A 66 -4.99 -5.36 2.74
CA ALA A 66 -4.47 -6.35 3.67
C ALA A 66 -5.59 -7.00 4.51
N VAL A 67 -5.60 -8.33 4.55
CA VAL A 67 -6.47 -9.16 5.40
C VAL A 67 -5.63 -10.04 6.33
N LEU A 68 -6.22 -10.61 7.38
CA LEU A 68 -5.52 -11.65 8.14
C LEU A 68 -5.39 -12.91 7.28
N CYS A 69 -4.20 -13.49 7.25
CA CYS A 69 -3.97 -14.76 6.58
C CYS A 69 -4.76 -15.88 7.28
N GLU A 70 -5.51 -16.70 6.53
CA GLU A 70 -6.35 -17.76 7.08
C GLU A 70 -5.58 -18.76 7.98
N ASN A 71 -4.29 -18.95 7.69
CA ASN A 71 -3.44 -19.93 8.39
C ASN A 71 -2.44 -19.30 9.36
N LYS A 72 -2.49 -17.97 9.59
CA LYS A 72 -1.56 -17.25 10.47
C LYS A 72 -2.29 -16.08 11.13
N SER A 73 -2.58 -16.21 12.43
CA SER A 73 -3.37 -15.23 13.21
C SER A 73 -2.80 -13.81 13.23
N ASP A 74 -1.50 -13.68 13.04
CA ASP A 74 -0.77 -12.43 13.25
C ASP A 74 0.01 -11.97 11.99
N GLU A 75 -0.33 -12.51 10.82
CA GLU A 75 0.27 -12.13 9.53
C GLU A 75 -0.77 -11.55 8.58
N PHE A 76 -0.38 -10.51 7.84
CA PHE A 76 -1.19 -9.93 6.79
C PHE A 76 -0.94 -10.57 5.44
N CYS A 77 -2.03 -10.85 4.74
CA CYS A 77 -2.06 -11.30 3.37
C CYS A 77 -2.69 -10.20 2.53
N ASN A 78 -2.11 -9.94 1.36
CA ASN A 78 -2.70 -9.02 0.40
C ASN A 78 -3.66 -9.78 -0.51
N LEU A 79 -4.85 -9.21 -0.74
CA LEU A 79 -5.82 -9.74 -1.69
C LEU A 79 -5.34 -9.52 -3.12
N SER A 80 -5.57 -10.46 -4.02
CA SER A 80 -5.42 -10.22 -5.46
C SER A 80 -6.55 -9.36 -6.01
N LEU A 81 -6.33 -8.73 -7.17
CA LEU A 81 -7.38 -7.96 -7.85
C LEU A 81 -8.57 -8.85 -8.28
N ASP A 82 -8.31 -10.10 -8.66
CA ASP A 82 -9.36 -11.07 -8.99
C ASP A 82 -10.19 -11.45 -7.78
N GLU A 83 -9.56 -11.74 -6.63
CA GLU A 83 -10.28 -11.99 -5.38
C GLU A 83 -11.16 -10.81 -4.96
N ILE A 84 -10.69 -9.58 -5.20
CA ILE A 84 -11.48 -8.38 -4.92
C ILE A 84 -12.68 -8.31 -5.86
N ARG A 85 -12.48 -8.53 -7.16
CA ARG A 85 -13.54 -8.52 -8.17
C ARG A 85 -14.61 -9.57 -7.90
N GLU A 86 -14.21 -10.80 -7.59
CA GLU A 86 -15.13 -11.91 -7.34
C GLU A 86 -16.04 -11.69 -6.12
N LYS A 87 -15.57 -10.91 -5.14
CA LYS A 87 -16.33 -10.60 -3.92
C LYS A 87 -17.25 -9.38 -4.07
N GLN A 88 -17.14 -8.61 -5.16
CA GLN A 88 -18.04 -7.47 -5.39
C GLN A 88 -19.49 -7.93 -5.67
N PRO A 89 -20.51 -7.13 -5.28
CA PRO A 89 -20.43 -5.80 -4.68
C PRO A 89 -20.32 -5.80 -3.13
N ILE A 90 -20.12 -6.95 -2.50
CA ILE A 90 -20.13 -7.07 -1.03
C ILE A 90 -18.85 -6.42 -0.46
N PRO A 91 -18.95 -5.55 0.57
CA PRO A 91 -17.78 -4.98 1.22
C PRO A 91 -16.83 -6.05 1.77
N ILE A 92 -15.56 -5.97 1.38
CA ILE A 92 -14.53 -6.92 1.83
C ILE A 92 -13.93 -6.42 3.13
N SER A 93 -13.95 -7.25 4.18
CA SER A 93 -13.34 -6.89 5.46
C SER A 93 -11.82 -6.92 5.36
N VAL A 94 -11.20 -5.75 5.50
CA VAL A 94 -9.74 -5.56 5.47
C VAL A 94 -9.27 -4.88 6.75
N LYS A 95 -8.00 -5.08 7.07
CA LYS A 95 -7.35 -4.54 8.28
C LYS A 95 -6.57 -3.28 7.98
N ALA A 96 -5.99 -3.22 6.79
CA ALA A 96 -5.33 -2.05 6.24
C ALA A 96 -5.55 -1.97 4.73
N LEU A 97 -5.42 -0.77 4.19
CA LEU A 97 -5.60 -0.43 2.80
C LEU A 97 -4.60 0.66 2.45
N ASP A 98 -3.54 0.34 1.70
CA ASP A 98 -2.61 1.36 1.23
C ASP A 98 -3.12 1.97 -0.06
N ILE A 99 -3.38 3.26 -0.02
CA ILE A 99 -4.02 4.02 -1.08
C ILE A 99 -2.97 4.93 -1.70
N SER A 100 -2.74 4.78 -2.99
CA SER A 100 -1.98 5.69 -3.83
C SER A 100 -2.89 6.82 -4.30
N VAL A 101 -2.46 8.06 -4.13
CA VAL A 101 -3.11 9.27 -4.68
C VAL A 101 -2.20 9.98 -5.70
N ASN A 102 -1.33 9.20 -6.34
CA ASN A 102 -0.44 9.65 -7.41
C ASN A 102 -1.10 9.54 -8.80
N ASP A 103 -0.40 10.04 -9.81
CA ASP A 103 -0.75 9.90 -11.22
C ASP A 103 -1.07 8.45 -11.62
N TYR A 104 -2.35 8.19 -11.95
CA TYR A 104 -2.84 6.89 -12.41
C TYR A 104 -2.64 6.65 -13.91
N SER A 105 -2.08 7.62 -14.65
CA SER A 105 -1.79 7.45 -16.08
C SER A 105 -0.59 6.53 -16.36
N TYR A 106 0.13 6.10 -15.30
CA TYR A 106 1.20 5.13 -15.38
C TYR A 106 1.09 4.08 -14.27
N LEU A 107 1.28 2.81 -14.63
CA LEU A 107 1.54 1.74 -13.68
C LEU A 107 2.99 1.29 -13.83
N GLN A 108 3.77 1.34 -12.75
CA GLN A 108 5.07 0.69 -12.77
C GLN A 108 4.87 -0.84 -12.81
N ASP A 109 5.82 -1.58 -13.35
CA ASP A 109 5.96 -3.02 -13.28
C ASP A 109 7.22 -3.29 -12.44
N ALA A 110 7.08 -3.87 -11.24
CA ALA A 110 8.19 -4.08 -10.32
C ALA A 110 9.15 -5.17 -10.79
N GLN A 111 8.71 -6.09 -11.66
CA GLN A 111 9.57 -7.14 -12.16
C GLN A 111 10.54 -6.60 -13.22
N THR A 112 10.06 -5.67 -14.05
CA THR A 112 10.83 -5.10 -15.15
C THR A 112 11.38 -3.71 -14.86
N ASP A 113 10.93 -3.08 -13.78
CA ASP A 113 11.15 -1.67 -13.45
C ASP A 113 10.73 -0.71 -14.59
N THR A 114 9.69 -1.09 -15.35
CA THR A 114 9.16 -0.28 -16.45
C THR A 114 7.85 0.38 -16.08
N TYR A 115 7.50 1.49 -16.73
CA TYR A 115 6.21 2.15 -16.55
C TYR A 115 5.31 1.88 -17.75
N ILE A 116 4.14 1.31 -17.50
CA ILE A 116 3.07 1.04 -18.46
C ILE A 116 2.15 2.25 -18.46
N SER A 117 2.13 2.97 -19.59
CA SER A 117 1.21 4.08 -19.80
C SER A 117 -0.21 3.57 -19.99
N MET A 118 -1.18 4.14 -19.26
CA MET A 118 -2.60 3.80 -19.33
C MET A 118 -3.48 5.06 -19.37
N PRO A 119 -3.28 5.99 -20.32
CA PRO A 119 -4.04 7.24 -20.37
C PRO A 119 -5.56 7.00 -20.62
N GLU A 120 -5.93 5.87 -21.22
CA GLU A 120 -7.32 5.45 -21.43
C GLU A 120 -8.04 5.16 -20.11
N LEU A 121 -7.30 4.93 -19.02
CA LEU A 121 -7.88 4.70 -17.70
C LEU A 121 -8.56 5.95 -17.15
N CYS A 122 -7.93 7.12 -17.27
CA CYS A 122 -8.41 8.37 -16.68
C CYS A 122 -9.88 8.70 -17.02
N PRO A 123 -10.32 8.69 -18.29
CA PRO A 123 -11.71 8.98 -18.61
C PRO A 123 -12.70 7.94 -18.09
N MET A 124 -12.25 6.71 -17.82
CA MET A 124 -13.08 5.57 -17.35
C MET A 124 -13.28 5.54 -15.84
N LEU A 125 -12.50 6.30 -15.06
CA LEU A 125 -12.66 6.38 -13.61
C LEU A 125 -14.02 6.99 -13.26
N SER A 126 -14.78 6.27 -12.43
CA SER A 126 -16.11 6.67 -11.94
C SER A 126 -16.02 7.84 -10.94
N GLN A 127 -14.99 7.85 -10.09
CA GLN A 127 -14.85 8.85 -9.05
C GLN A 127 -14.14 10.10 -9.54
N GLN A 128 -14.78 11.25 -9.32
CA GLN A 128 -14.31 12.54 -9.83
C GLN A 128 -12.91 12.89 -9.30
N TRP A 129 -12.62 12.65 -8.02
CA TRP A 129 -11.30 12.93 -7.45
C TRP A 129 -10.20 12.10 -8.12
N ALA A 130 -10.46 10.82 -8.40
CA ALA A 130 -9.51 9.92 -9.02
C ALA A 130 -9.27 10.30 -10.48
N LYS A 131 -10.34 10.68 -11.18
CA LYS A 131 -10.29 11.21 -12.54
C LYS A 131 -9.45 12.49 -12.62
N GLU A 132 -9.61 13.40 -11.65
CA GLU A 132 -8.83 14.63 -11.58
C GLU A 132 -7.34 14.37 -11.29
N ILE A 133 -7.00 13.47 -10.38
CA ILE A 133 -5.62 13.05 -10.13
C ILE A 133 -5.00 12.50 -11.43
N CYS A 134 -5.72 11.62 -12.11
CA CYS A 134 -5.25 10.96 -13.33
C CYS A 134 -5.05 11.96 -14.48
N LEU A 135 -6.04 12.83 -14.75
CA LEU A 135 -5.98 13.79 -15.85
C LEU A 135 -4.96 14.91 -15.61
N ASN A 136 -4.77 15.32 -14.36
CA ASN A 136 -3.83 16.39 -13.99
C ASN A 136 -2.43 15.86 -13.65
N ARG A 137 -2.12 14.59 -13.96
CA ARG A 137 -0.82 13.96 -13.71
C ARG A 137 -0.35 14.08 -12.26
N GLY A 138 -1.27 13.95 -11.30
CA GLY A 138 -0.95 14.13 -9.89
C GLY A 138 -0.48 15.54 -9.52
N SER A 139 -0.84 16.58 -10.31
CA SER A 139 -0.85 17.96 -9.82
C SER A 139 -1.49 17.98 -8.43
N PRO A 140 -0.98 18.78 -7.46
CA PRO A 140 -1.32 18.65 -6.04
C PRO A 140 -2.77 19.07 -5.76
N VAL A 141 -3.73 18.25 -6.18
CA VAL A 141 -5.11 18.31 -5.73
C VAL A 141 -5.15 18.07 -4.22
N PHE A 142 -4.22 17.23 -3.72
CA PHE A 142 -4.12 16.83 -2.32
C PHE A 142 -2.75 17.20 -1.73
N GLY A 143 -2.46 18.50 -1.59
CA GLY A 143 -1.19 18.96 -1.00
C GLY A 143 0.06 18.63 -1.83
N GLU A 144 1.19 19.27 -1.51
CA GLU A 144 2.42 19.11 -2.31
C GLU A 144 3.12 17.75 -2.10
N TYR A 145 2.80 17.04 -1.01
CA TYR A 145 3.59 15.89 -0.55
C TYR A 145 2.81 14.59 -0.35
N LEU A 146 1.48 14.64 -0.29
CA LEU A 146 0.68 13.43 -0.10
C LEU A 146 0.64 12.61 -1.39
N ARG A 147 1.37 11.50 -1.38
CA ARG A 147 1.45 10.55 -2.50
C ARG A 147 0.68 9.27 -2.26
N SER A 148 0.66 8.84 -1.02
CA SER A 148 -0.01 7.65 -0.57
C SER A 148 -0.19 7.69 0.93
N PHE A 149 -1.20 6.98 1.42
CA PHE A 149 -1.43 6.76 2.84
C PHE A 149 -2.11 5.42 3.05
N THR A 150 -2.00 4.88 4.25
CA THR A 150 -2.65 3.65 4.68
C THR A 150 -3.84 4.00 5.55
N LEU A 151 -5.04 3.57 5.14
CA LEU A 151 -6.17 3.46 6.06
C LEU A 151 -6.08 2.15 6.81
N MET A 152 -6.28 2.17 8.12
CA MET A 152 -6.22 0.94 8.90
C MET A 152 -7.09 0.97 10.15
N ASN A 153 -7.45 -0.22 10.60
CA ASN A 153 -8.09 -0.37 11.90
C ASN A 153 -7.04 -0.25 13.03
N SER A 154 -7.32 0.59 14.03
CA SER A 154 -6.40 0.86 15.15
C SER A 154 -6.01 -0.37 15.95
N ASP A 155 -6.90 -1.36 16.10
CA ASP A 155 -6.66 -2.60 16.87
C ASP A 155 -5.57 -3.47 16.24
N TYR A 156 -5.28 -3.22 14.96
CA TYR A 156 -4.36 -4.01 14.15
C TYR A 156 -2.98 -3.36 14.00
N LEU A 157 -2.74 -2.20 14.63
CA LEU A 157 -1.43 -1.51 14.65
C LEU A 157 -0.26 -2.42 15.06
N LYS A 158 -0.50 -3.36 15.97
CA LYS A 158 0.53 -4.29 16.46
C LYS A 158 1.00 -5.31 15.42
N TYR A 159 0.21 -5.55 14.39
CA TYR A 159 0.51 -6.50 13.31
C TYR A 159 1.03 -5.82 12.05
N ALA A 160 0.93 -4.49 12.05
CA ALA A 160 1.08 -3.71 10.86
C ALA A 160 2.57 -3.35 10.73
N ASP A 161 3.28 -4.19 9.97
CA ASP A 161 4.53 -3.82 9.35
C ASP A 161 4.23 -2.88 8.15
N ILE A 162 3.56 -1.76 8.47
CA ILE A 162 3.07 -0.79 7.49
C ILE A 162 4.29 -0.07 6.97
N SER A 163 4.91 -0.63 5.95
CA SER A 163 6.06 -0.04 5.26
C SER A 163 7.30 0.09 6.13
N TRP A 164 8.36 -0.57 5.71
CA TRP A 164 9.69 -0.33 6.27
C TRP A 164 10.12 1.12 6.00
N ILE A 165 10.45 1.86 7.06
CA ILE A 165 10.89 3.25 6.95
C ILE A 165 12.41 3.27 6.83
N GLY A 166 12.92 3.33 5.61
CA GLY A 166 14.34 3.59 5.35
C GLY A 166 15.28 2.56 5.99
N ASN A 167 16.18 2.98 6.88
CA ASN A 167 17.11 2.10 7.63
C ASN A 167 16.82 2.20 9.14
N THR A 168 15.55 2.10 9.54
CA THR A 168 15.14 2.26 10.93
C THR A 168 14.83 0.89 11.55
N LYS A 169 15.04 0.75 12.86
CA LYS A 169 14.80 -0.52 13.56
C LYS A 169 13.34 -0.76 13.98
N LYS A 170 12.47 0.23 13.79
CA LYS A 170 11.07 0.20 14.22
C LYS A 170 10.17 0.26 13.01
N SER A 171 9.12 -0.56 12.99
CA SER A 171 8.07 -0.45 11.99
C SER A 171 7.25 0.83 12.19
N ALA A 172 6.50 1.26 11.17
CA ALA A 172 5.59 2.39 11.35
C ALA A 172 4.56 2.10 12.47
N GLY A 173 4.02 0.89 12.56
CA GLY A 173 3.07 0.50 13.60
C GLY A 173 3.65 0.57 15.02
N GLU A 174 4.95 0.30 15.20
CA GLU A 174 5.64 0.53 16.48
C GLU A 174 5.70 2.02 16.82
N LEU A 175 6.06 2.85 15.86
CA LEU A 175 6.18 4.29 16.07
C LEU A 175 4.83 4.95 16.35
N VAL A 176 3.76 4.55 15.65
CA VAL A 176 2.41 5.07 15.87
C VAL A 176 1.91 4.78 17.28
N ARG A 177 2.28 3.63 17.87
CA ARG A 177 1.89 3.28 19.25
C ARG A 177 2.53 4.16 20.32
N GLU A 178 3.57 4.93 19.98
CA GLU A 178 4.21 5.88 20.89
C GLU A 178 3.50 7.25 20.91
N LEU A 179 2.53 7.47 20.02
CA LEU A 179 1.82 8.73 19.89
C LEU A 179 0.55 8.76 20.77
N GLU A 180 0.33 9.90 21.42
CA GLU A 180 -0.96 10.25 22.01
C GLU A 180 -1.86 10.84 20.91
N LEU A 181 -2.72 9.99 20.33
CA LEU A 181 -3.55 10.37 19.20
C LEU A 181 -4.90 10.96 19.64
N GLU A 182 -5.19 12.18 19.20
CA GLU A 182 -6.50 12.81 19.30
C GLU A 182 -7.24 12.75 17.95
N ILE A 183 -8.55 12.58 17.98
CA ILE A 183 -9.37 12.54 16.75
C ILE A 183 -9.22 13.87 16.01
N GLY A 184 -8.95 13.79 14.72
CA GLY A 184 -8.84 14.95 13.82
C GLY A 184 -7.53 15.74 13.93
N GLN A 185 -6.61 15.37 14.82
CA GLN A 185 -5.33 16.04 14.95
C GLN A 185 -4.19 15.18 14.42
N PRO A 186 -3.43 15.63 13.40
CA PRO A 186 -2.31 14.87 12.91
C PRO A 186 -1.14 14.94 13.89
N GLN A 187 -0.54 13.79 14.15
CA GLN A 187 0.66 13.63 14.96
C GLN A 187 1.79 13.10 14.10
N ARG A 188 3.04 13.36 14.51
CA ARG A 188 4.23 12.90 13.80
C ARG A 188 5.29 12.39 14.75
N VAL A 189 5.91 11.26 14.39
CA VAL A 189 7.05 10.67 15.08
C VAL A 189 8.18 10.39 14.09
N CYS A 190 9.40 10.79 14.44
CA CYS A 190 10.59 10.58 13.62
C CYS A 190 11.52 9.60 14.34
N PRO A 191 11.75 8.40 13.80
CA PRO A 191 12.68 7.45 14.40
C PRO A 191 14.14 7.91 14.25
N ASN A 192 15.03 7.28 15.01
CA ASN A 192 16.46 7.31 14.71
C ASN A 192 16.82 6.15 13.77
N GLU A 193 17.79 6.38 12.88
CA GLU A 193 18.45 5.36 12.07
C GLU A 193 19.32 4.44 12.95
N GLU A 194 19.79 3.33 12.39
CA GLU A 194 20.64 2.37 13.12
C GLU A 194 21.94 2.97 13.68
N ASN A 195 22.47 4.00 13.01
CA ASN A 195 23.66 4.76 13.41
C ASN A 195 23.38 5.77 14.55
N GLY A 196 22.13 5.85 15.04
CA GLY A 196 21.69 6.77 16.08
C GLY A 196 21.36 8.20 15.60
N GLN A 197 21.53 8.51 14.31
CA GLN A 197 21.13 9.80 13.73
C GLN A 197 19.61 9.85 13.52
N PRO A 198 18.98 11.04 13.57
CA PRO A 198 17.56 11.13 13.29
C PRO A 198 17.26 10.85 11.82
N SER A 199 16.25 10.03 11.56
CA SER A 199 15.79 9.71 10.21
C SER A 199 15.32 10.96 9.46
N SER A 200 15.58 11.00 8.15
CA SER A 200 15.01 11.99 7.23
C SER A 200 13.53 11.76 6.95
N LEU A 201 13.02 10.55 7.24
CA LEU A 201 11.64 10.14 7.10
C LEU A 201 10.99 9.96 8.47
N CYS A 202 9.76 10.41 8.60
CA CYS A 202 8.93 10.30 9.79
C CYS A 202 7.59 9.65 9.44
N VAL A 203 6.92 9.10 10.45
CA VAL A 203 5.54 8.64 10.34
C VAL A 203 4.64 9.78 10.78
N ALA A 204 3.70 10.13 9.91
CA ALA A 204 2.56 10.95 10.26
C ALA A 204 1.34 10.05 10.48
N THR A 205 0.47 10.44 11.41
CA THR A 205 -0.74 9.69 11.72
C THR A 205 -1.87 10.64 12.04
N LEU A 206 -3.05 10.31 11.54
CA LEU A 206 -4.29 10.99 11.82
C LEU A 206 -5.30 9.96 12.32
N LYS A 207 -5.85 10.22 13.51
CA LYS A 207 -6.97 9.44 14.01
C LYS A 207 -8.26 10.02 13.42
N LEU A 208 -8.91 9.27 12.53
CA LEU A 208 -10.12 9.70 11.84
C LEU A 208 -11.37 9.46 12.70
N ASP A 209 -11.40 8.34 13.41
CA ASP A 209 -12.40 8.03 14.44
C ASP A 209 -11.82 7.09 15.52
N ASN A 210 -12.67 6.43 16.30
CA ASN A 210 -12.20 5.54 17.36
C ASN A 210 -11.43 4.31 16.85
N ASP A 211 -11.79 3.81 15.67
CA ASP A 211 -11.33 2.52 15.16
C ASP A 211 -10.54 2.67 13.85
N LEU A 212 -10.49 3.87 13.26
CA LEU A 212 -9.87 4.16 11.96
C LEU A 212 -8.73 5.17 12.09
N LEU A 213 -7.57 4.79 11.54
CA LEU A 213 -6.38 5.62 11.42
C LEU A 213 -6.00 5.80 9.95
N ALA A 214 -5.44 6.96 9.64
CA ALA A 214 -4.64 7.17 8.45
C ALA A 214 -3.17 7.32 8.83
N VAL A 215 -2.29 6.58 8.15
CA VAL A 215 -0.83 6.59 8.38
C VAL A 215 -0.13 6.91 7.08
N TRP A 216 0.83 7.83 7.09
CA TRP A 216 1.62 8.15 5.90
C TRP A 216 3.06 8.54 6.26
N ILE A 217 3.94 8.49 5.27
CA ILE A 217 5.35 8.85 5.44
C ILE A 217 5.53 10.30 5.01
N VAL A 218 6.18 11.08 5.89
CA VAL A 218 6.54 12.48 5.64
C VAL A 218 8.03 12.68 5.81
N THR A 219 8.56 13.74 5.22
CA THR A 219 9.95 14.13 5.47
C THR A 219 10.06 14.86 6.81
N ARG A 220 11.24 14.80 7.43
CA ARG A 220 11.53 15.53 8.67
C ARG A 220 11.41 17.05 8.50
N SER A 221 11.72 17.56 7.31
CA SER A 221 11.64 18.98 6.96
C SER A 221 10.21 19.46 6.72
N GLN A 222 9.24 18.55 6.56
CA GLN A 222 7.83 18.94 6.43
C GLN A 222 7.37 19.65 7.70
N GLY A 223 6.99 20.93 7.57
CA GLY A 223 6.47 21.72 8.67
C GLY A 223 5.03 21.35 9.03
N LEU A 224 4.56 21.85 10.17
CA LEU A 224 3.19 21.63 10.66
C LEU A 224 2.13 21.99 9.61
N ARG A 225 2.33 23.09 8.87
CA ARG A 225 1.41 23.49 7.79
C ARG A 225 1.25 22.43 6.70
N GLY A 226 2.33 21.75 6.32
CA GLY A 226 2.27 20.67 5.34
C GLY A 226 1.52 19.47 5.90
N LEU A 227 1.81 19.11 7.15
CA LEU A 227 1.13 18.03 7.86
C LEU A 227 -0.38 18.27 7.99
N THR A 228 -0.79 19.50 8.34
CA THR A 228 -2.22 19.89 8.42
C THR A 228 -2.92 19.77 7.07
N LYS A 229 -2.29 20.25 5.99
CA LYS A 229 -2.85 20.12 4.63
C LYS A 229 -3.03 18.67 4.21
N ASP A 230 -2.05 17.81 4.49
CA ASP A 230 -2.15 16.38 4.20
C ASP A 230 -3.31 15.75 4.99
N SER A 231 -3.47 16.10 6.28
CA SER A 231 -4.57 15.58 7.09
C SER A 231 -5.96 16.04 6.62
N GLU A 232 -6.09 17.30 6.21
CA GLU A 232 -7.34 17.84 5.65
C GLU A 232 -7.70 17.13 4.34
N ALA A 233 -6.71 16.89 3.47
CA ALA A 233 -6.87 16.14 2.24
C ALA A 233 -7.32 14.69 2.48
N ILE A 234 -6.67 14.00 3.43
CA ILE A 234 -7.04 12.63 3.82
C ILE A 234 -8.47 12.58 4.38
N GLN A 235 -8.84 13.50 5.28
CA GLN A 235 -10.21 13.57 5.82
C GLN A 235 -11.24 13.73 4.71
N THR A 236 -11.02 14.71 3.83
CA THR A 236 -11.92 14.99 2.70
C THR A 236 -12.08 13.76 1.81
N LEU A 237 -10.99 13.07 1.47
CA LEU A 237 -11.04 11.85 0.67
C LEU A 237 -11.85 10.75 1.36
N VAL A 238 -11.62 10.53 2.66
CA VAL A 238 -12.33 9.49 3.42
C VAL A 238 -13.83 9.78 3.50
N GLU A 239 -14.22 11.04 3.71
CA GLU A 239 -15.63 11.47 3.71
C GLU A 239 -16.29 11.19 2.34
N LEU A 240 -15.62 11.56 1.24
CA LEU A 240 -16.09 11.26 -0.12
C LEU A 240 -16.26 9.76 -0.39
N TRP A 241 -15.49 8.89 0.27
CA TRP A 241 -15.58 7.44 0.11
C TRP A 241 -16.67 6.79 0.97
N THR A 242 -17.18 7.50 1.98
CA THR A 242 -18.18 6.97 2.94
C THR A 242 -19.59 7.45 2.65
N ASP A 243 -19.77 8.63 2.06
CA ASP A 243 -21.06 9.33 2.04
C ASP A 243 -22.06 8.80 0.98
N ASP A 244 -21.61 8.03 -0.01
CA ASP A 244 -22.48 7.40 -1.02
C ASP A 244 -23.28 6.18 -0.51
N ALA A 245 -23.04 5.70 0.71
CA ALA A 245 -23.63 4.47 1.23
C ALA A 245 -24.96 4.67 2.00
N THR A 246 -25.35 5.91 2.31
CA THR A 246 -26.50 6.20 3.21
C THR A 246 -27.78 6.68 2.54
N ASP A 247 -27.78 7.05 1.26
CA ASP A 247 -28.98 7.57 0.58
C ASP A 247 -29.96 6.50 0.07
N GLY A 248 -29.78 5.23 0.47
CA GLY A 248 -30.60 4.10 0.02
C GLY A 248 -31.80 3.71 0.89
N ASN A 249 -32.06 4.39 2.02
CA ASN A 249 -33.07 3.92 2.98
C ASN A 249 -33.92 5.04 3.60
N GLU A 250 -34.60 5.82 2.77
CA GLU A 250 -35.86 6.48 3.14
C GLU A 250 -36.97 6.09 2.14
N VAL A 251 -37.45 4.85 2.27
CA VAL A 251 -38.83 4.51 1.90
C VAL A 251 -39.39 3.63 3.01
N SER A 252 -40.08 4.24 3.97
CA SER A 252 -41.09 3.62 4.84
C SER A 252 -41.99 4.70 5.43
#